data_AF-A0A0T0MHW0-F1
#
_entry.id   AF-A0A0T0MHW0-F1
#
_cell.length_a   1.000
_cell.length_b   1.000
_cell.length_c   1.000
_cell.angle_alpha   90.00
_cell.angle_beta   90.00
_cell.angle_gamma   90.00
#
_symmetry.space_group_name_H-M   'P 1'
#
loop_
_entity.id
_entity.type
_entity.pdbx_description
1 polymer ?
#
loop_
_entity_poly.entity_id
_entity_poly.type
_entity_poly.pdbx_seq_one_letter_code
_entity_poly.pdbx_strand_id
1 'polypeptide(L)'
;MSGPDAPEAPGRLGEPIPAPQLLRYLSGLEAWLAHRRAELDRLDQAAQASPASESYTDDVLLALTMWQAIRTRTDELVEVWDSGRADAVDREKMSQLVWGRLDSGLGAALVSLVEAVTLCDAMISQVRARLSFDPDTADQAARLRGLRAGLVRAEDLAGVDTAARDLVAGLRSRELRLVTQAARGADISGPLAELEARAALAERDLIVQVSQRRTLEKGRADARAAMAALEQREPTLHQLADRCRREIAHPPRLAVPDVSRLGAVPETRTELDAFVDRLAAVGRAFDAVADAYSAPLRERAELRYRLEGARAAADANGRSASPTVRSGYDEAREVVSRTPCEITLTRFLVEQYEYLTRDLPTVGQEGRR
;
A
#
# COMPACT_ATOMS: atom_id res chain seq x y z
N MET A 1 -12.40 -25.27 -29.60
CA MET A 1 -12.97 -26.55 -30.08
C MET A 1 -13.87 -26.21 -31.26
N SER A 2 -13.55 -26.67 -32.47
CA SER A 2 -14.45 -26.49 -33.62
C SER A 2 -15.76 -27.22 -33.34
N GLY A 3 -16.88 -26.53 -33.53
CA GLY A 3 -18.21 -27.11 -33.39
C GLY A 3 -18.51 -28.18 -34.44
N PRO A 4 -19.65 -28.87 -34.35
CA PRO A 4 -20.09 -29.79 -35.38
C PRO A 4 -20.25 -29.06 -36.72
N ASP A 5 -19.70 -29.64 -37.79
CA ASP A 5 -19.89 -29.15 -39.16
C ASP A 5 -21.35 -29.35 -39.59
N ALA A 6 -21.79 -28.57 -40.59
CA ALA A 6 -23.09 -28.76 -41.21
C ALA A 6 -23.23 -30.19 -41.76
N PRO A 7 -24.32 -30.92 -41.45
CA PRO A 7 -24.48 -32.29 -41.92
C PRO A 7 -24.69 -32.33 -43.44
N GLU A 8 -24.11 -33.34 -44.10
CA GLU A 8 -24.30 -33.57 -45.52
C GLU A 8 -25.75 -33.99 -45.81
N ALA A 9 -26.42 -33.26 -46.71
CA ALA A 9 -27.82 -33.49 -47.05
C ALA A 9 -28.01 -34.82 -47.79
N PRO A 10 -28.93 -35.70 -47.35
CA PRO A 10 -29.13 -37.00 -47.98
C PRO A 10 -30.12 -36.94 -49.16
N GLY A 11 -29.97 -37.89 -50.08
CA GLY A 11 -30.89 -38.13 -51.20
C GLY A 11 -30.95 -37.01 -52.25
N ARG A 12 -32.03 -37.02 -53.04
CA ARG A 12 -32.31 -36.10 -54.15
C ARG A 12 -33.80 -35.81 -54.24
N LEU A 13 -34.17 -34.66 -54.80
CA LEU A 13 -35.56 -34.23 -54.96
C LEU A 13 -36.39 -35.29 -55.69
N GLY A 14 -37.53 -35.69 -55.10
CA GLY A 14 -38.46 -36.66 -55.70
C GLY A 14 -38.11 -38.13 -55.47
N GLU A 15 -37.08 -38.44 -54.67
CA GLU A 15 -36.74 -39.81 -54.27
C GLU A 15 -36.90 -40.01 -52.75
N PRO A 16 -37.46 -41.15 -52.29
CA PRO A 16 -37.59 -41.44 -50.87
C PRO A 16 -36.21 -41.71 -50.25
N ILE A 17 -35.81 -40.87 -49.30
CA ILE A 17 -34.50 -40.97 -48.65
C ILE A 17 -34.47 -42.20 -47.72
N PRO A 18 -33.39 -43.03 -47.74
CA PRO A 18 -33.26 -44.14 -46.81
C PRO A 18 -33.33 -43.69 -45.34
N ALA A 19 -34.17 -44.37 -44.55
CA ALA A 19 -34.40 -44.06 -43.13
C ALA A 19 -33.12 -43.86 -42.28
N PRO A 20 -32.06 -44.70 -42.40
CA PRO A 20 -30.83 -44.47 -41.64
C PRO A 20 -30.09 -43.18 -42.01
N GLN A 21 -30.20 -42.74 -43.27
CA GLN A 21 -29.57 -41.50 -43.74
C GLN A 21 -30.34 -40.27 -43.24
N LEU A 22 -31.68 -40.33 -43.22
CA LEU A 22 -32.53 -39.28 -42.65
C LEU A 22 -32.26 -39.10 -41.15
N LEU A 23 -32.24 -40.19 -40.38
CA LEU A 23 -31.96 -40.11 -38.94
C LEU A 23 -30.61 -39.46 -38.66
N ARG A 24 -29.56 -39.86 -39.40
CA ARG A 24 -28.23 -39.25 -39.25
C ARG A 24 -28.22 -37.77 -39.60
N TYR A 25 -28.92 -37.37 -40.67
CA TYR A 25 -29.02 -35.97 -41.08
C TYR A 25 -29.75 -35.13 -40.05
N LEU A 26 -30.91 -35.58 -39.56
CA LEU A 26 -31.68 -34.87 -38.54
C LEU A 26 -30.89 -34.70 -37.23
N SER A 27 -30.26 -35.77 -36.73
CA SER A 27 -29.42 -35.68 -35.53
C SER A 27 -28.24 -34.72 -35.71
N GLY A 28 -27.61 -34.73 -36.89
CA GLY A 28 -26.54 -33.79 -37.22
C GLY A 28 -27.04 -32.35 -37.29
N LEU A 29 -28.23 -32.13 -37.85
CA LEU A 29 -28.82 -30.81 -38.04
C LEU A 29 -29.27 -30.20 -36.71
N GLU A 30 -29.82 -30.99 -35.81
CA GLU A 30 -30.14 -30.57 -34.44
C GLU A 30 -28.89 -30.16 -33.66
N ALA A 31 -27.82 -30.97 -33.73
CA ALA A 31 -26.55 -30.66 -33.08
C ALA A 31 -25.91 -29.38 -33.62
N TRP A 32 -25.92 -29.20 -34.96
CA TRP A 32 -25.45 -27.99 -35.62
C TRP A 32 -26.29 -26.76 -35.22
N LEU A 33 -27.62 -26.88 -35.21
CA LEU A 33 -28.53 -25.79 -34.82
C LEU A 33 -28.28 -25.33 -33.38
N ALA A 34 -28.16 -26.27 -32.44
CA ALA A 34 -27.87 -25.95 -31.04
C ALA A 34 -26.52 -25.25 -30.89
N HIS A 35 -25.50 -25.72 -31.61
CA HIS A 35 -24.18 -25.09 -31.59
C HIS A 35 -24.22 -23.67 -32.16
N ARG A 36 -24.86 -23.47 -33.32
CA ARG A 36 -24.98 -22.15 -33.94
C ARG A 36 -25.82 -21.18 -33.13
N ARG A 37 -26.82 -21.66 -32.41
CA ARG A 37 -27.56 -20.80 -31.46
C ARG A 37 -26.66 -20.26 -30.37
N ALA A 38 -25.92 -21.14 -29.69
CA ALA A 38 -24.99 -20.75 -28.64
C ALA A 38 -23.85 -19.85 -29.16
N GLU A 39 -23.50 -19.96 -30.44
CA GLU A 39 -22.56 -19.05 -31.08
C GLU A 39 -23.17 -17.68 -31.38
N LEU A 40 -24.38 -17.63 -31.96
CA LEU A 40 -25.10 -16.38 -32.21
C LEU A 40 -25.38 -15.62 -30.92
N ASP A 41 -25.78 -16.29 -29.84
CA ASP A 41 -25.99 -15.66 -28.53
C ASP A 41 -24.70 -15.02 -27.98
N ARG A 42 -23.54 -15.64 -28.22
CA ARG A 42 -22.23 -15.06 -27.84
C ARG A 42 -21.86 -13.86 -28.72
N LEU A 43 -22.11 -13.94 -30.02
CA LEU A 43 -21.83 -12.84 -30.95
C LEU A 43 -22.75 -11.64 -30.70
N ASP A 44 -24.02 -11.87 -30.38
CA ASP A 44 -24.97 -10.83 -29.98
C ASP A 44 -24.52 -10.11 -28.70
N GLN A 45 -24.14 -10.86 -27.66
CA GLN A 45 -23.58 -10.27 -26.44
C GLN A 45 -22.32 -9.43 -26.72
N ALA A 46 -21.43 -9.92 -27.58
CA ALA A 46 -20.22 -9.20 -27.96
C ALA A 46 -20.54 -7.92 -28.77
N ALA A 47 -21.52 -7.98 -29.67
CA ALA A 47 -21.98 -6.83 -30.45
C ALA A 47 -22.64 -5.77 -29.57
N GLN A 48 -23.47 -6.16 -28.60
CA GLN A 48 -24.09 -5.24 -27.63
C GLN A 48 -23.07 -4.57 -26.71
N ALA A 49 -21.99 -5.27 -26.37
CA ALA A 49 -20.89 -4.71 -25.58
C ALA A 49 -19.97 -3.78 -26.41
N SER A 50 -20.07 -3.81 -27.73
CA SER A 50 -19.29 -2.94 -28.61
C SER A 50 -19.84 -1.50 -28.60
N PRO A 51 -18.98 -0.47 -28.58
CA PRO A 51 -19.39 0.92 -28.69
C PRO A 51 -20.00 1.27 -30.06
N ALA A 52 -19.83 0.42 -31.08
CA ALA A 52 -20.46 0.56 -32.40
C ALA A 52 -21.59 -0.47 -32.60
N SER A 53 -22.38 -0.73 -31.55
CA SER A 53 -23.45 -1.75 -31.54
C SER A 53 -24.38 -1.66 -32.75
N GLU A 54 -24.81 -0.44 -33.12
CA GLU A 54 -25.67 -0.17 -34.28
C GLU A 54 -25.09 -0.69 -35.61
N SER A 55 -23.76 -0.79 -35.74
CA SER A 55 -23.09 -1.27 -36.96
C SER A 55 -23.04 -2.79 -37.11
N TYR A 56 -23.42 -3.52 -36.07
CA TYR A 56 -23.41 -4.98 -35.99
C TYR A 56 -24.82 -5.57 -35.78
N THR A 57 -25.75 -4.79 -35.22
CA THR A 57 -27.11 -5.25 -34.91
C THR A 57 -27.82 -5.81 -36.14
N ASP A 58 -27.73 -5.15 -37.29
CA ASP A 58 -28.41 -5.59 -38.52
C ASP A 58 -27.87 -6.95 -39.02
N ASP A 59 -26.55 -7.15 -38.98
CA ASP A 59 -25.91 -8.40 -39.41
C ASP A 59 -26.22 -9.57 -38.46
N VAL A 60 -26.20 -9.32 -37.14
CA VAL A 60 -26.55 -10.31 -36.12
C VAL A 60 -28.02 -10.69 -36.23
N LEU A 61 -28.90 -9.71 -36.42
CA LEU A 61 -30.33 -9.93 -36.62
C LEU A 61 -30.59 -10.77 -37.87
N LEU A 62 -29.94 -10.44 -38.99
CA LEU A 62 -30.06 -11.19 -40.24
C LEU A 62 -29.65 -12.67 -40.04
N ALA A 63 -28.54 -12.92 -39.33
CA ALA A 63 -28.07 -14.28 -39.05
C ALA A 63 -29.01 -15.04 -38.10
N LEU A 64 -29.57 -14.37 -37.10
CA LEU A 64 -30.59 -14.94 -36.20
C LEU A 64 -31.88 -15.30 -36.96
N THR A 65 -32.33 -14.45 -37.88
CA THR A 65 -33.51 -14.74 -38.71
C THR A 65 -33.28 -15.92 -39.63
N MET A 66 -32.10 -16.03 -40.24
CA MET A 66 -31.73 -17.19 -41.07
C MET A 66 -31.69 -18.48 -40.22
N TRP A 67 -31.07 -18.43 -39.03
CA TRP A 67 -31.05 -19.57 -38.10
C TRP A 67 -32.47 -20.00 -37.69
N GLN A 68 -33.36 -19.05 -37.41
CA GLN A 68 -34.75 -19.34 -37.03
C GLN A 68 -35.51 -20.02 -38.17
N ALA A 69 -35.31 -19.59 -39.41
CA ALA A 69 -35.97 -20.17 -40.57
C ALA A 69 -35.51 -21.62 -40.83
N ILE A 70 -34.20 -21.90 -40.64
CA ILE A 70 -33.66 -23.27 -40.67
C ILE A 70 -34.27 -24.10 -39.54
N ARG A 71 -34.36 -23.55 -38.33
CA ARG A 71 -34.95 -24.25 -37.17
C ARG A 71 -36.40 -24.66 -37.46
N THR A 72 -37.22 -23.74 -37.97
CA THR A 72 -38.61 -24.02 -38.32
C THR A 72 -38.73 -25.13 -39.37
N ARG A 73 -37.91 -25.10 -40.44
CA ARG A 73 -37.89 -26.18 -41.44
C ARG A 73 -37.41 -27.52 -40.85
N THR A 74 -36.48 -27.51 -39.91
CA THR A 74 -36.07 -28.73 -39.20
C THR A 74 -37.19 -29.29 -38.33
N ASP A 75 -37.95 -28.44 -37.65
CA ASP A 75 -39.10 -28.86 -36.85
C ASP A 75 -40.18 -29.51 -37.75
N GLU A 76 -40.44 -28.95 -38.95
CA GLU A 76 -41.31 -29.58 -39.96
C GLU A 76 -40.80 -30.97 -40.40
N LEU A 77 -39.49 -31.11 -40.61
CA LEU A 77 -38.88 -32.40 -40.96
C LEU A 77 -39.02 -33.42 -39.84
N VAL A 78 -38.84 -33.02 -38.58
CA VAL A 78 -38.99 -33.89 -37.41
C VAL A 78 -40.45 -34.35 -37.25
N GLU A 79 -41.42 -33.47 -37.53
CA GLU A 79 -42.83 -33.82 -37.53
C GLU A 79 -43.15 -34.88 -38.59
N VAL A 80 -42.68 -34.69 -39.84
CA VAL A 80 -42.91 -35.66 -40.93
C VAL A 80 -42.18 -36.99 -40.68
N TRP A 81 -41.04 -36.97 -39.97
CA TRP A 81 -40.29 -38.18 -39.64
C TRP A 81 -41.05 -39.15 -38.72
N ASP A 82 -42.00 -38.63 -37.92
CA ASP A 82 -42.83 -39.39 -36.97
C ASP A 82 -42.07 -40.46 -36.18
N SER A 83 -40.94 -40.07 -35.55
CA SER A 83 -40.07 -40.98 -34.78
C SER A 83 -39.57 -42.21 -35.57
N GLY A 84 -39.43 -42.09 -36.89
CA GLY A 84 -38.94 -43.16 -37.78
C GLY A 84 -40.03 -44.06 -38.36
N ARG A 85 -41.32 -43.69 -38.19
CA ARG A 85 -42.45 -44.38 -38.83
C ARG A 85 -42.79 -43.86 -40.23
N ALA A 86 -42.10 -42.82 -40.70
CA ALA A 86 -42.26 -42.25 -42.04
C ALA A 86 -42.18 -43.33 -43.14
N ASP A 87 -43.24 -43.43 -43.93
CA ASP A 87 -43.33 -44.37 -45.04
C ASP A 87 -42.55 -43.88 -46.28
N ALA A 88 -42.71 -44.51 -47.44
CA ALA A 88 -42.03 -44.05 -48.65
C ALA A 88 -42.49 -42.65 -49.10
N VAL A 89 -43.78 -42.33 -48.94
CA VAL A 89 -44.36 -41.05 -49.34
C VAL A 89 -43.89 -39.94 -48.40
N ASP A 90 -43.88 -40.19 -47.10
CA ASP A 90 -43.39 -39.24 -46.10
C ASP A 90 -41.90 -38.95 -46.30
N ARG A 91 -41.08 -39.96 -46.62
CA ARG A 91 -39.64 -39.76 -46.89
C ARG A 91 -39.38 -39.03 -48.21
N GLU A 92 -40.25 -39.17 -49.20
CA GLU A 92 -40.21 -38.34 -50.41
C GLU A 92 -40.59 -36.88 -50.09
N LYS A 93 -41.62 -36.66 -49.27
CA LYS A 93 -42.00 -35.34 -48.75
C LYS A 93 -40.86 -34.70 -47.95
N MET A 94 -40.13 -35.45 -47.14
CA MET A 94 -38.94 -34.97 -46.45
C MET A 94 -37.84 -34.56 -47.44
N SER A 95 -37.64 -35.30 -48.53
CA SER A 95 -36.71 -34.89 -49.60
C SER A 95 -37.12 -33.54 -50.21
N GLN A 96 -38.42 -33.32 -50.44
CA GLN A 96 -38.93 -32.03 -50.89
C GLN A 96 -38.70 -30.91 -49.88
N LEU A 97 -38.79 -31.19 -48.57
CA LEU A 97 -38.52 -30.19 -47.53
C LEU A 97 -37.03 -29.85 -47.40
N VAL A 98 -36.13 -30.81 -47.60
CA VAL A 98 -34.66 -30.60 -47.58
C VAL A 98 -34.20 -29.79 -48.81
N TRP A 99 -34.66 -30.18 -50.00
CA TRP A 99 -34.20 -29.58 -51.26
C TRP A 99 -35.10 -28.45 -51.76
N GLY A 100 -36.28 -28.28 -51.19
CA GLY A 100 -37.26 -27.26 -51.56
C GLY A 100 -36.98 -25.91 -50.90
N ARG A 101 -37.67 -24.88 -51.43
CA ARG A 101 -37.46 -23.49 -51.02
C ARG A 101 -37.80 -23.26 -49.55
N LEU A 102 -37.02 -22.42 -48.90
CA LEU A 102 -37.18 -22.04 -47.51
C LEU A 102 -37.81 -20.65 -47.43
N ASP A 103 -38.85 -20.50 -46.61
CA ASP A 103 -39.43 -19.18 -46.34
C ASP A 103 -38.74 -18.58 -45.12
N SER A 104 -37.98 -17.51 -45.33
CA SER A 104 -37.23 -16.82 -44.26
C SER A 104 -37.94 -15.57 -43.73
N GLY A 105 -39.12 -15.22 -44.25
CA GLY A 105 -39.87 -14.02 -43.84
C GLY A 105 -39.23 -12.67 -44.22
N LEU A 106 -38.00 -12.65 -44.74
CA LEU A 106 -37.25 -11.44 -45.15
C LEU A 106 -37.40 -11.12 -46.65
N GLY A 107 -38.52 -11.53 -47.24
CA GLY A 107 -38.68 -11.69 -48.68
C GLY A 107 -38.17 -13.07 -49.10
N ALA A 108 -39.00 -13.83 -49.83
CA ALA A 108 -38.81 -15.24 -50.14
C ALA A 108 -37.35 -15.57 -50.50
N ALA A 109 -36.58 -16.07 -49.53
CA ALA A 109 -35.23 -16.51 -49.78
C ALA A 109 -35.33 -17.66 -50.79
N LEU A 110 -34.73 -17.46 -51.96
CA LEU A 110 -34.86 -18.37 -53.08
C LEU A 110 -34.10 -19.69 -52.86
N VAL A 111 -33.58 -19.93 -51.65
CA VAL A 111 -32.63 -20.98 -51.30
C VAL A 111 -33.30 -22.18 -50.63
N SER A 112 -32.70 -23.34 -50.83
CA SER A 112 -33.03 -24.60 -50.15
C SER A 112 -32.53 -24.61 -48.69
N LEU A 113 -32.95 -25.60 -47.90
CA LEU A 113 -32.43 -25.80 -46.54
C LEU A 113 -30.91 -25.96 -46.52
N VAL A 114 -30.37 -26.69 -47.51
CA VAL A 114 -28.92 -26.95 -47.65
C VAL A 114 -28.15 -25.66 -47.88
N GLU A 115 -28.65 -24.80 -48.76
CA GLU A 115 -28.06 -23.50 -49.05
C GLU A 115 -28.25 -22.51 -47.90
N ALA A 116 -29.37 -22.58 -47.16
CA ALA A 116 -29.60 -21.77 -45.98
C ALA A 116 -28.58 -22.08 -44.87
N VAL A 117 -28.25 -23.36 -44.65
CA VAL A 117 -27.24 -23.79 -43.67
C VAL A 117 -25.85 -23.23 -44.02
N THR A 118 -25.43 -23.32 -45.29
CA THR A 118 -24.13 -22.78 -45.71
C THR A 118 -24.09 -21.25 -45.65
N LEU A 119 -25.19 -20.58 -46.01
CA LEU A 119 -25.32 -19.13 -45.91
C LEU A 119 -25.27 -18.66 -44.44
N CYS A 120 -25.96 -19.34 -43.54
CA CYS A 120 -25.93 -19.05 -42.10
C CYS A 120 -24.50 -19.16 -41.54
N ASP A 121 -23.76 -20.21 -41.90
CA ASP A 121 -22.36 -20.38 -41.50
C ASP A 121 -21.45 -19.26 -42.03
N ALA A 122 -21.67 -18.82 -43.28
CA ALA A 122 -20.94 -17.70 -43.87
C ALA A 122 -21.23 -16.37 -43.14
N MET A 123 -22.50 -16.10 -42.81
CA MET A 123 -22.91 -14.91 -42.09
C MET A 123 -22.33 -14.87 -40.67
N ILE A 124 -22.40 -15.98 -39.94
CA ILE A 124 -21.79 -16.11 -38.61
C ILE A 124 -20.28 -15.89 -38.69
N SER A 125 -19.62 -16.44 -39.72
CA SER A 125 -18.18 -16.25 -39.93
C SER A 125 -17.83 -14.79 -40.25
N GLN A 126 -18.67 -14.10 -41.03
CA GLN A 126 -18.50 -12.67 -41.35
C GLN A 126 -18.65 -11.79 -40.10
N VAL A 127 -19.69 -12.00 -39.28
CA VAL A 127 -19.88 -11.27 -38.02
C VAL A 127 -18.70 -11.52 -37.08
N ARG A 128 -18.26 -12.77 -36.94
CA ARG A 128 -17.09 -13.14 -36.13
C ARG A 128 -15.83 -12.42 -36.63
N ALA A 129 -15.60 -12.41 -37.94
CA ALA A 129 -14.46 -11.74 -38.54
C ALA A 129 -14.50 -10.23 -38.25
N ARG A 130 -15.64 -9.56 -38.50
CA ARG A 130 -15.81 -8.13 -38.22
C ARG A 130 -15.57 -7.78 -36.75
N LEU A 131 -16.14 -8.55 -35.82
CA LEU A 131 -15.93 -8.36 -34.37
C LEU A 131 -14.47 -8.64 -33.95
N SER A 132 -13.80 -9.60 -34.60
CA SER A 132 -12.39 -9.94 -34.30
C SER A 132 -11.37 -8.88 -34.71
N PHE A 133 -11.75 -7.91 -35.55
CA PHE A 133 -10.90 -6.77 -35.93
C PHE A 133 -11.03 -5.55 -35.00
N ASP A 134 -11.86 -5.62 -33.95
CA ASP A 134 -11.99 -4.58 -32.90
C ASP A 134 -11.32 -4.89 -31.50
N PRO A 135 -10.14 -5.55 -31.38
CA PRO A 135 -9.46 -5.70 -30.09
C PRO A 135 -8.83 -4.40 -29.56
N ASP A 136 -8.45 -3.50 -30.45
CA ASP A 136 -7.65 -2.30 -30.12
C ASP A 136 -8.49 -1.24 -29.38
N THR A 137 -9.78 -1.14 -29.70
CA THR A 137 -10.70 -0.18 -29.05
C THR A 137 -11.04 -0.56 -27.61
N ALA A 138 -11.20 -1.87 -27.35
CA ALA A 138 -11.45 -2.37 -25.99
C ALA A 138 -10.24 -2.16 -25.06
N ASP A 139 -9.02 -2.34 -25.59
CA ASP A 139 -7.77 -2.05 -24.87
C ASP A 139 -7.64 -0.54 -24.57
N GLN A 140 -7.88 0.32 -25.57
CA GLN A 140 -7.83 1.77 -25.40
C GLN A 140 -8.82 2.27 -24.33
N ALA A 141 -10.04 1.72 -24.28
CA ALA A 141 -11.03 2.07 -23.26
C ALA A 141 -10.62 1.65 -21.84
N ALA A 142 -9.92 0.51 -21.69
CA ALA A 142 -9.37 0.07 -20.41
C ALA A 142 -8.20 0.97 -19.97
N ARG A 143 -7.30 1.30 -20.90
CA ARG A 143 -6.16 2.20 -20.69
C ARG A 143 -6.58 3.61 -20.26
N LEU A 144 -7.56 4.20 -20.95
CA LEU A 144 -8.15 5.50 -20.55
C LEU A 144 -8.75 5.48 -19.14
N ARG A 145 -9.41 4.39 -18.73
CA ARG A 145 -9.87 4.22 -17.34
C ARG A 145 -8.70 4.17 -16.35
N GLY A 146 -7.65 3.44 -16.67
CA GLY A 146 -6.42 3.38 -15.87
C GLY A 146 -5.78 4.76 -15.69
N LEU A 147 -5.64 5.51 -16.79
CA LEU A 147 -5.15 6.88 -16.79
C LEU A 147 -6.01 7.80 -15.91
N ARG A 148 -7.34 7.76 -16.03
CA ARG A 148 -8.24 8.55 -15.18
C ARG A 148 -8.05 8.25 -13.70
N ALA A 149 -7.95 6.97 -13.35
CA ALA A 149 -7.70 6.57 -11.96
C ALA A 149 -6.35 7.10 -11.45
N GLY A 150 -5.30 7.07 -12.29
CA GLY A 150 -4.00 7.68 -11.95
C GLY A 150 -4.07 9.19 -11.76
N LEU A 151 -4.79 9.90 -12.63
CA LEU A 151 -4.99 11.35 -12.50
C LEU A 151 -5.77 11.72 -11.24
N VAL A 152 -6.80 10.97 -10.86
CA VAL A 152 -7.52 11.20 -9.59
C VAL A 152 -6.59 11.04 -8.39
N ARG A 153 -5.74 10.00 -8.36
CA ARG A 153 -4.73 9.87 -7.30
C ARG A 153 -3.73 11.02 -7.31
N ALA A 154 -3.32 11.49 -8.48
CA ALA A 154 -2.43 12.64 -8.60
C ALA A 154 -3.09 13.95 -8.11
N GLU A 155 -4.39 14.14 -8.33
CA GLU A 155 -5.18 15.27 -7.80
C GLU A 155 -5.20 15.23 -6.26
N ASP A 156 -5.45 14.05 -5.68
CA ASP A 156 -5.42 13.86 -4.22
C ASP A 156 -4.03 14.16 -3.64
N LEU A 157 -2.97 13.69 -4.31
CA LEU A 157 -1.58 13.91 -3.89
C LEU A 157 -1.15 15.38 -4.02
N ALA A 158 -1.61 16.09 -5.06
CA ALA A 158 -1.33 17.52 -5.25
C ALA A 158 -1.81 18.34 -4.03
N GLY A 159 -2.89 17.91 -3.37
CA GLY A 159 -3.31 18.48 -2.10
C GLY A 159 -3.57 19.98 -2.25
N VAL A 160 -2.82 20.84 -1.55
CA VAL A 160 -2.89 22.32 -1.61
C VAL A 160 -1.84 22.98 -2.50
N ASP A 161 -0.92 22.21 -3.07
CA ASP A 161 0.17 22.74 -3.91
C ASP A 161 -0.40 23.22 -5.26
N THR A 162 -0.31 24.52 -5.51
CA THR A 162 -0.86 25.14 -6.72
C THR A 162 -0.12 24.70 -7.98
N ALA A 163 1.20 24.55 -7.94
CA ALA A 163 1.97 24.12 -9.11
C ALA A 163 1.66 22.65 -9.46
N ALA A 164 1.53 21.79 -8.44
CA ALA A 164 1.11 20.41 -8.62
C ALA A 164 -0.30 20.32 -9.21
N ARG A 165 -1.26 21.11 -8.69
CA ARG A 165 -2.62 21.18 -9.22
C ARG A 165 -2.67 21.62 -10.68
N ASP A 166 -1.92 22.66 -11.03
CA ASP A 166 -1.87 23.17 -12.41
C ASP A 166 -1.29 22.12 -13.37
N LEU A 167 -0.25 21.40 -12.94
CA LEU A 167 0.33 20.30 -13.69
C LEU A 167 -0.69 19.18 -13.94
N VAL A 168 -1.39 18.74 -12.90
CA VAL A 168 -2.40 17.68 -13.00
C VAL A 168 -3.61 18.12 -13.83
N ALA A 169 -4.07 19.37 -13.68
CA ALA A 169 -5.13 19.95 -14.50
C ALA A 169 -4.74 20.01 -15.99
N GLY A 170 -3.47 20.27 -16.28
CA GLY A 170 -2.92 20.20 -17.64
C GLY A 170 -2.98 18.80 -18.23
N LEU A 171 -2.63 17.76 -17.44
CA LEU A 171 -2.74 16.36 -17.85
C LEU A 171 -4.20 15.94 -18.05
N ARG A 172 -5.10 16.38 -17.16
CA ARG A 172 -6.56 16.13 -17.25
C ARG A 172 -7.17 16.73 -18.50
N SER A 173 -6.81 17.97 -18.81
CA SER A 173 -7.26 18.64 -20.04
C SER A 173 -6.79 17.90 -21.29
N ARG A 174 -5.64 17.25 -21.24
CA ARG A 174 -5.07 16.44 -22.32
C ARG A 174 -5.80 15.11 -22.47
N GLU A 175 -6.12 14.46 -21.36
CA GLU A 175 -6.94 13.24 -21.31
C GLU A 175 -8.32 13.48 -21.95
N LEU A 176 -9.02 14.55 -21.56
CA LEU A 176 -10.33 14.91 -22.14
C LEU A 176 -10.27 15.13 -23.66
N ARG A 177 -9.17 15.69 -24.18
CA ARG A 177 -8.97 15.84 -25.63
C ARG A 177 -8.81 14.49 -26.32
N LEU A 178 -8.01 13.58 -25.76
CA LEU A 178 -7.83 12.23 -26.33
C LEU A 178 -9.14 11.45 -26.32
N VAL A 179 -9.94 11.55 -25.26
CA VAL A 179 -11.28 10.94 -25.19
C VAL A 179 -12.18 11.46 -26.29
N THR A 180 -12.17 12.77 -26.52
CA THR A 180 -12.96 13.40 -27.59
C THR A 180 -12.49 12.96 -28.98
N GLN A 181 -11.19 12.77 -29.17
CA GLN A 181 -10.61 12.29 -30.43
C GLN A 181 -10.93 10.80 -30.68
N ALA A 182 -10.80 9.96 -29.67
CA ALA A 182 -11.16 8.54 -29.74
C ALA A 182 -12.66 8.36 -30.06
N ALA A 183 -13.53 9.17 -29.46
CA ALA A 183 -14.97 9.15 -29.76
C ALA A 183 -15.30 9.52 -31.21
N ARG A 184 -14.38 10.18 -31.94
CA ARG A 184 -14.49 10.50 -33.36
C ARG A 184 -13.80 9.47 -34.27
N GLY A 185 -13.28 8.39 -33.69
CA GLY A 185 -12.58 7.31 -34.41
C GLY A 185 -11.11 7.62 -34.77
N ALA A 186 -10.48 8.59 -34.10
CA ALA A 186 -9.05 8.84 -34.30
C ALA A 186 -8.19 7.80 -33.55
N ASP A 187 -7.09 7.35 -34.18
CA ASP A 187 -6.06 6.57 -33.48
C ASP A 187 -5.34 7.45 -32.45
N ILE A 188 -5.47 7.08 -31.18
CA ILE A 188 -4.86 7.77 -30.04
C ILE A 188 -3.79 6.93 -29.34
N SER A 189 -3.40 5.76 -29.87
CA SER A 189 -2.56 4.80 -29.14
C SER A 189 -1.21 5.39 -28.71
N GLY A 190 -0.54 6.13 -29.62
CA GLY A 190 0.71 6.84 -29.33
C GLY A 190 0.53 7.99 -28.32
N PRO A 191 -0.32 8.99 -28.60
CA PRO A 191 -0.59 10.08 -27.66
C PRO A 191 -1.08 9.62 -26.27
N LEU A 192 -1.84 8.51 -26.21
CA LEU A 192 -2.28 7.89 -24.97
C LEU A 192 -1.10 7.32 -24.19
N ALA A 193 -0.21 6.56 -24.84
CA ALA A 193 0.99 6.01 -24.21
C ALA A 193 1.90 7.11 -23.63
N GLU A 194 2.09 8.21 -24.37
CA GLU A 194 2.86 9.36 -23.88
C GLU A 194 2.22 10.02 -22.65
N LEU A 195 0.89 10.17 -22.66
CA LEU A 195 0.17 10.77 -21.54
C LEU A 195 0.18 9.88 -20.30
N GLU A 196 0.04 8.56 -20.47
CA GLU A 196 0.18 7.56 -19.41
C GLU A 196 1.56 7.62 -18.75
N ALA A 197 2.64 7.64 -19.54
CA ALA A 197 4.00 7.74 -19.02
C ALA A 197 4.20 9.04 -18.22
N ARG A 198 3.68 10.17 -18.73
CA ARG A 198 3.77 11.45 -18.03
C ARG A 198 2.94 11.49 -16.75
N ALA A 199 1.74 10.93 -16.76
CA ALA A 199 0.89 10.86 -15.57
C ALA A 199 1.51 9.97 -14.49
N ALA A 200 2.09 8.83 -14.89
CA ALA A 200 2.78 7.93 -13.96
C ALA A 200 4.02 8.59 -13.32
N LEU A 201 4.81 9.33 -14.11
CA LEU A 201 5.95 10.10 -13.58
C LEU A 201 5.49 11.19 -12.61
N ALA A 202 4.46 11.96 -12.98
CA ALA A 202 3.89 12.99 -12.12
C ALA A 202 3.36 12.40 -10.79
N GLU A 203 2.61 11.30 -10.86
CA GLU A 203 2.09 10.60 -9.67
C GLU A 203 3.24 10.17 -8.76
N ARG A 204 4.27 9.52 -9.30
CA ARG A 204 5.43 9.06 -8.54
C ARG A 204 6.14 10.22 -7.85
N ASP A 205 6.39 11.31 -8.56
CA ASP A 205 7.12 12.45 -8.03
C ASP A 205 6.30 13.17 -6.94
N LEU A 206 4.97 13.26 -7.10
CA LEU A 206 4.06 13.77 -6.07
C LEU A 206 4.03 12.89 -4.81
N ILE A 207 4.06 11.57 -4.95
CA ILE A 207 4.18 10.64 -3.80
C ILE A 207 5.44 10.95 -3.00
N VAL A 208 6.57 11.12 -3.69
CA VAL A 208 7.85 11.44 -3.03
C VAL A 208 7.78 12.79 -2.32
N GLN A 209 7.23 13.81 -2.98
CA GLN A 209 7.08 15.15 -2.39
C GLN A 209 6.18 15.16 -1.14
N VAL A 210 5.02 14.48 -1.20
CA VAL A 210 4.11 14.34 -0.05
C VAL A 210 4.80 13.62 1.10
N SER A 211 5.53 12.54 0.81
CA SER A 211 6.30 11.80 1.80
C SER A 211 7.36 12.68 2.47
N GLN A 212 8.16 13.40 1.67
CA GLN A 212 9.19 14.31 2.16
C GLN A 212 8.60 15.42 3.04
N ARG A 213 7.47 16.02 2.63
CA ARG A 213 6.77 17.04 3.42
C ARG A 213 6.30 16.49 4.77
N ARG A 214 5.67 15.32 4.79
CA ARG A 214 5.24 14.66 6.04
C ARG A 214 6.41 14.34 6.96
N THR A 215 7.51 13.83 6.42
CA THR A 215 8.72 13.53 7.21
C THR A 215 9.34 14.82 7.78
N LEU A 216 9.36 15.91 7.00
CA LEU A 216 9.83 17.20 7.47
C LEU A 216 8.93 17.77 8.57
N GLU A 217 7.60 17.77 8.38
CA GLU A 217 6.62 18.22 9.38
C GLU A 217 6.75 17.45 10.69
N LYS A 218 6.86 16.12 10.61
CA LYS A 218 7.09 15.26 11.78
C LYS A 218 8.41 15.61 12.47
N GLY A 219 9.51 15.70 11.72
CA GLY A 219 10.81 16.06 12.28
C GLY A 219 10.79 17.43 12.98
N ARG A 220 10.03 18.39 12.46
CA ARG A 220 9.84 19.71 13.09
C ARG A 220 9.01 19.62 14.36
N ALA A 221 7.96 18.80 14.39
CA ALA A 221 7.18 18.57 15.59
C ALA A 221 8.04 17.92 16.69
N ASP A 222 8.82 16.89 16.33
CA ASP A 222 9.73 16.20 17.23
C ASP A 222 10.81 17.17 17.78
N ALA A 223 11.39 18.01 16.92
CA ALA A 223 12.36 19.02 17.33
C ALA A 223 11.77 20.06 18.30
N ARG A 224 10.54 20.54 18.05
CA ARG A 224 9.84 21.45 18.97
C ARG A 224 9.59 20.80 20.34
N ALA A 225 9.17 19.54 20.34
CA ALA A 225 8.94 18.79 21.58
C ALA A 225 10.25 18.60 22.37
N ALA A 226 11.34 18.25 21.68
CA ALA A 226 12.66 18.10 22.31
C ALA A 226 13.17 19.43 22.89
N MET A 227 13.01 20.54 22.16
CA MET A 227 13.38 21.87 22.64
C MET A 227 12.59 22.24 23.90
N ALA A 228 11.26 22.07 23.88
CA ALA A 228 10.41 22.34 25.04
C ALA A 228 10.77 21.47 26.26
N ALA A 229 11.15 20.21 26.05
CA ALA A 229 11.61 19.33 27.13
C ALA A 229 12.93 19.82 27.76
N LEU A 230 13.86 20.36 26.95
CA LEU A 230 15.08 20.96 27.45
C LEU A 230 14.81 22.27 28.21
N GLU A 231 13.94 23.14 27.67
CA GLU A 231 13.51 24.39 28.33
C GLU A 231 12.89 24.12 29.71
N GLN A 232 12.08 23.06 29.85
CA GLN A 232 11.50 22.66 31.14
C GLN A 232 12.56 22.16 32.14
N ARG A 233 13.63 21.51 31.66
CA ARG A 233 14.71 20.98 32.50
C ARG A 233 15.70 22.07 32.95
N GLU A 234 15.88 23.11 32.14
CA GLU A 234 16.89 24.16 32.34
C GLU A 234 16.83 24.82 33.75
N PRO A 235 15.67 25.26 34.28
CA PRO A 235 15.60 25.87 35.61
C PRO A 235 16.05 24.93 36.73
N THR A 236 15.72 23.63 36.62
CA THR A 236 16.13 22.63 37.61
C THR A 236 17.65 22.45 37.62
N LEU A 237 18.27 22.49 36.44
CA LEU A 237 19.72 22.39 36.31
C LEU A 237 20.43 23.63 36.87
N HIS A 238 19.88 24.82 36.66
CA HIS A 238 20.35 26.05 37.31
C HIS A 238 20.26 25.95 38.84
N GLN A 239 19.13 25.48 39.38
CA GLN A 239 18.97 25.29 40.83
C GLN A 239 20.00 24.30 41.41
N LEU A 240 20.29 23.21 40.69
CA LEU A 240 21.33 22.25 41.08
C LEU A 240 22.72 22.91 41.11
N ALA A 241 23.07 23.65 40.06
CA ALA A 241 24.36 24.35 39.97
C ALA A 241 24.50 25.41 41.08
N ASP A 242 23.44 26.18 41.35
CA ASP A 242 23.41 27.16 42.44
C ASP A 242 23.53 26.49 43.81
N ARG A 243 22.83 25.37 44.02
CA ARG A 243 22.95 24.58 45.24
C ARG A 243 24.37 24.09 45.46
N CYS A 244 24.99 23.48 44.44
CA CYS A 244 26.37 23.02 44.53
C CYS A 244 27.33 24.17 44.84
N ARG A 245 27.15 25.34 44.19
CA ARG A 245 27.99 26.53 44.44
C ARG A 245 27.87 27.08 45.85
N ARG A 246 26.70 26.94 46.50
CA ARG A 246 26.51 27.30 47.90
C ARG A 246 27.08 26.28 48.87
N GLU A 247 26.95 24.99 48.55
CA GLU A 247 27.26 23.90 49.48
C GLU A 247 28.71 23.41 49.43
N ILE A 248 29.43 23.63 48.32
CA ILE A 248 30.76 23.08 48.08
C ILE A 248 31.77 24.22 47.93
N ALA A 249 32.92 24.14 48.63
CA ALA A 249 33.95 25.18 48.63
C ALA A 249 34.64 25.34 47.26
N HIS A 250 34.79 24.23 46.53
CA HIS A 250 35.41 24.19 45.19
C HIS A 250 34.46 23.52 44.20
N PRO A 251 33.35 24.18 43.82
CA PRO A 251 32.37 23.61 42.91
C PRO A 251 32.93 23.54 41.47
N PRO A 252 32.39 22.66 40.61
CA PRO A 252 32.68 22.67 39.18
C PRO A 252 32.44 24.06 38.56
N ARG A 253 33.21 24.39 37.52
CA ARG A 253 33.14 25.69 36.82
C ARG A 253 32.48 25.57 35.44
N LEU A 254 31.48 24.71 35.31
CA LEU A 254 30.75 24.50 34.06
C LEU A 254 29.57 25.48 33.94
N ALA A 255 29.38 26.04 32.76
CA ALA A 255 28.20 26.84 32.46
C ALA A 255 27.00 25.92 32.19
N VAL A 256 25.81 26.32 32.64
CA VAL A 256 24.55 25.69 32.23
C VAL A 256 24.21 26.22 30.83
N PRO A 257 24.00 25.36 29.82
CA PRO A 257 23.63 25.81 28.49
C PRO A 257 22.23 26.45 28.49
N ASP A 258 22.09 27.54 27.72
CA ASP A 258 20.85 28.31 27.57
C ASP A 258 20.12 27.85 26.30
N VAL A 259 18.95 27.23 26.47
CA VAL A 259 18.19 26.63 25.37
C VAL A 259 17.59 27.71 24.46
N SER A 260 17.28 28.89 25.00
CA SER A 260 16.69 30.00 24.24
C SER A 260 17.61 30.50 23.13
N ARG A 261 18.93 30.30 23.27
CA ARG A 261 19.94 30.68 22.26
C ARG A 261 19.94 29.79 21.02
N LEU A 262 19.27 28.64 21.04
CA LEU A 262 19.17 27.76 19.86
C LEU A 262 18.32 28.37 18.73
N GLY A 263 17.44 29.32 19.07
CA GLY A 263 16.54 29.97 18.12
C GLY A 263 15.36 29.09 17.70
N ALA A 264 14.61 29.56 16.70
CA ALA A 264 13.42 28.88 16.21
C ALA A 264 13.76 27.62 15.38
N VAL A 265 12.83 26.66 15.38
CA VAL A 265 12.95 25.43 14.58
C VAL A 265 12.92 25.77 13.07
N PRO A 266 13.96 25.41 12.30
CA PRO A 266 14.05 25.75 10.89
C PRO A 266 12.93 25.15 10.02
N GLU A 267 12.75 25.75 8.83
CA GLU A 267 11.76 25.34 7.83
C GLU A 267 12.32 24.30 6.85
N THR A 268 13.63 24.36 6.54
CA THR A 268 14.24 23.48 5.54
C THR A 268 14.81 22.19 6.14
N ARG A 269 14.91 21.13 5.33
CA ARG A 269 15.40 19.82 5.80
C ARG A 269 16.84 19.87 6.30
N THR A 270 17.75 20.45 5.52
CA THR A 270 19.17 20.52 5.84
C THR A 270 19.42 21.30 7.13
N GLU A 271 18.71 22.43 7.31
CA GLU A 271 18.83 23.23 8.52
C GLU A 271 18.21 22.52 9.73
N LEU A 272 17.10 21.80 9.53
CA LEU A 272 16.46 21.01 10.58
C LEU A 272 17.38 19.89 11.08
N ASP A 273 18.03 19.15 10.18
CA ASP A 273 18.95 18.08 10.57
C ASP A 273 20.11 18.66 11.42
N ALA A 274 20.71 19.76 10.97
CA ALA A 274 21.74 20.45 11.75
C ALA A 274 21.23 21.01 13.08
N PHE A 275 19.96 21.44 13.14
CA PHE A 275 19.32 21.91 14.37
C PHE A 275 19.09 20.77 15.37
N VAL A 276 18.66 19.61 14.89
CA VAL A 276 18.49 18.40 15.71
C VAL A 276 19.83 17.95 16.30
N ASP A 277 20.91 18.00 15.53
CA ASP A 277 22.25 17.68 16.03
C ASP A 277 22.69 18.64 17.15
N ARG A 278 22.40 19.94 17.01
CA ARG A 278 22.64 20.93 18.06
C ARG A 278 21.79 20.67 19.30
N LEU A 279 20.51 20.35 19.15
CA LEU A 279 19.64 19.95 20.27
C LEU A 279 20.20 18.73 21.01
N ALA A 280 20.63 17.70 20.27
CA ALA A 280 21.24 16.51 20.86
C ALA A 280 22.55 16.84 21.59
N ALA A 281 23.36 17.76 21.06
CA ALA A 281 24.57 18.23 21.73
C ALA A 281 24.26 18.99 23.03
N VAL A 282 23.23 19.84 23.05
CA VAL A 282 22.76 20.52 24.26
C VAL A 282 22.23 19.53 25.29
N GLY A 283 21.47 18.52 24.87
CA GLY A 283 21.01 17.45 25.76
C GLY A 283 22.18 16.72 26.44
N ARG A 284 23.21 16.33 25.68
CA ARG A 284 24.43 15.73 26.25
C ARG A 284 25.16 16.68 27.20
N ALA A 285 25.19 17.97 26.88
CA ALA A 285 25.79 18.97 27.76
C ALA A 285 25.00 19.13 29.07
N PHE A 286 23.66 19.08 29.03
CA PHE A 286 22.81 19.09 30.22
C PHE A 286 23.14 17.92 31.15
N ASP A 287 23.26 16.72 30.59
CA ASP A 287 23.57 15.52 31.38
C ASP A 287 24.97 15.62 31.99
N ALA A 288 25.97 16.05 31.22
CA ALA A 288 27.34 16.26 31.72
C ALA A 288 27.41 17.31 32.84
N VAL A 289 26.66 18.41 32.71
CA VAL A 289 26.58 19.46 33.73
C VAL A 289 25.86 18.95 34.98
N ALA A 290 24.77 18.20 34.82
CA ALA A 290 24.03 17.60 35.92
C ALA A 290 24.92 16.63 36.71
N ASP A 291 25.66 15.76 36.03
CA ASP A 291 26.58 14.82 36.64
C ASP A 291 27.72 15.54 37.38
N ALA A 292 28.34 16.54 36.75
CA ALA A 292 29.42 17.30 37.35
C ALA A 292 28.98 18.00 38.65
N TYR A 293 27.83 18.67 38.67
CA TYR A 293 27.34 19.38 39.86
C TYR A 293 26.71 18.47 40.92
N SER A 294 26.19 17.30 40.53
CA SER A 294 25.63 16.34 41.47
C SER A 294 26.69 15.48 42.16
N ALA A 295 27.81 15.18 41.49
CA ALA A 295 28.89 14.37 42.03
C ALA A 295 29.41 14.83 43.41
N PRO A 296 29.86 16.09 43.61
CA PRO A 296 30.38 16.54 44.91
C PRO A 296 29.30 16.61 45.99
N LEU A 297 28.03 16.87 45.63
CA LEU A 297 26.91 16.83 46.57
C LEU A 297 26.62 15.41 47.05
N ARG A 298 26.67 14.42 46.15
CA ARG A 298 26.55 12.99 46.51
C ARG A 298 27.72 12.56 47.37
N GLU A 299 28.94 12.94 47.00
CA GLU A 299 30.14 12.61 47.78
C GLU A 299 30.05 13.17 49.20
N ARG A 300 29.62 14.42 49.38
CA ARG A 300 29.36 15.00 50.71
C ARG A 300 28.36 14.16 51.51
N ALA A 301 27.26 13.73 50.88
CA ALA A 301 26.24 12.93 51.53
C ALA A 301 26.76 11.54 51.92
N GLU A 302 27.58 10.93 51.06
CA GLU A 302 28.24 9.65 51.32
C GLU A 302 29.24 9.75 52.47
N LEU A 303 30.11 10.76 52.47
CA LEU A 303 31.09 10.98 53.55
C LEU A 303 30.39 11.18 54.91
N ARG A 304 29.27 11.91 54.92
CA ARG A 304 28.44 12.04 56.13
C ARG A 304 27.87 10.70 56.59
N TYR A 305 27.36 9.88 55.66
CA TYR A 305 26.83 8.55 55.99
C TYR A 305 27.93 7.63 56.53
N ARG A 306 29.11 7.62 55.90
CA ARG A 306 30.29 6.86 56.34
C ARG A 306 30.75 7.27 57.73
N LEU A 307 30.82 8.56 58.02
CA LEU A 307 31.18 9.09 59.34
C LEU A 307 30.24 8.58 60.43
N GLU A 308 28.93 8.66 60.21
CA GLU A 308 27.93 8.18 61.18
C GLU A 308 27.99 6.64 61.34
N GLY A 309 28.24 5.90 60.26
CA GLY A 309 28.46 4.45 60.32
C GLY A 309 29.71 4.08 61.12
N ALA A 310 30.83 4.75 60.88
CA ALA A 310 32.07 4.57 61.64
C ALA A 310 31.88 4.93 63.12
N ARG A 311 31.05 5.93 63.42
CA ARG A 311 30.69 6.28 64.79
C ARG A 311 29.90 5.18 65.50
N ALA A 312 28.89 4.63 64.84
CA ALA A 312 28.15 3.50 65.41
C ALA A 312 29.04 2.28 65.66
N ALA A 313 29.98 1.98 64.74
CA ALA A 313 30.95 0.89 64.92
C ALA A 313 31.88 1.16 66.12
N ALA A 314 32.38 2.39 66.25
CA ALA A 314 33.21 2.82 67.37
C ALA A 314 32.49 2.70 68.73
N ASP A 315 31.19 2.96 68.75
CA ASP A 315 30.35 2.79 69.94
C ASP A 315 30.17 1.30 70.28
N ALA A 316 29.99 0.44 69.27
CA ALA A 316 29.82 -1.00 69.46
C ALA A 316 31.08 -1.73 69.96
N ASN A 317 32.26 -1.34 69.48
CA ASN A 317 33.55 -1.93 69.88
C ASN A 317 34.24 -1.17 71.04
N GLY A 318 33.59 -0.15 71.60
CA GLY A 318 34.07 0.64 72.74
C GLY A 318 35.19 1.63 72.41
N ARG A 319 35.61 1.76 71.14
CA ARG A 319 36.64 2.72 70.71
C ARG A 319 36.22 4.17 70.93
N SER A 320 34.93 4.46 70.94
CA SER A 320 34.39 5.81 71.13
C SER A 320 34.70 6.46 72.49
N ALA A 321 35.11 5.67 73.50
CA ALA A 321 35.56 6.18 74.79
C ALA A 321 36.95 6.86 74.72
N SER A 322 37.75 6.54 73.71
CA SER A 322 39.10 7.09 73.53
C SER A 322 39.05 8.60 73.22
N PRO A 323 39.83 9.45 73.94
CA PRO A 323 39.91 10.88 73.64
C PRO A 323 40.29 11.18 72.19
N THR A 324 41.18 10.40 71.60
CA THR A 324 41.62 10.56 70.21
C THR A 324 40.49 10.26 69.22
N VAL A 325 39.68 9.23 69.48
CA VAL A 325 38.54 8.87 68.63
C VAL A 325 37.44 9.94 68.72
N ARG A 326 37.17 10.47 69.93
CA ARG A 326 36.21 11.58 70.09
C ARG A 326 36.65 12.84 69.34
N SER A 327 37.92 13.24 69.51
CA SER A 327 38.47 14.40 68.80
C SER A 327 38.40 14.23 67.27
N GLY A 328 38.75 13.04 66.77
CA GLY A 328 38.67 12.75 65.33
C GLY A 328 37.23 12.78 64.79
N TYR A 329 36.26 12.32 65.58
CA TYR A 329 34.83 12.44 65.21
C TYR A 329 34.39 13.90 65.16
N ASP A 330 34.72 14.69 66.19
CA ASP A 330 34.29 16.09 66.29
C ASP A 330 34.87 16.91 65.12
N GLU A 331 36.15 16.72 64.79
CA GLU A 331 36.81 17.39 63.67
C GLU A 331 36.21 16.99 62.31
N ALA A 332 36.00 15.69 62.07
CA ALA A 332 35.36 15.22 60.84
C ALA A 332 33.90 15.70 60.72
N ARG A 333 33.16 15.72 61.84
CA ARG A 333 31.77 16.18 61.90
C ARG A 333 31.66 17.68 61.64
N GLU A 334 32.57 18.48 62.17
CA GLU A 334 32.62 19.92 61.94
C GLU A 334 32.81 20.21 60.46
N VAL A 335 33.80 19.58 59.82
CA VAL A 335 34.12 19.84 58.41
C VAL A 335 33.00 19.36 57.47
N VAL A 336 32.40 18.18 57.68
CA VAL A 336 31.32 17.69 56.79
C VAL A 336 30.03 18.53 56.90
N SER A 337 29.77 19.10 58.08
CA SER A 337 28.59 19.92 58.37
C SER A 337 28.76 21.37 57.92
N ARG A 338 30.00 21.82 57.70
CA ARG A 338 30.31 23.17 57.23
C ARG A 338 29.70 23.46 55.87
N THR A 339 29.24 24.69 55.67
CA THR A 339 28.72 25.17 54.38
C THR A 339 29.37 26.53 54.07
N PRO A 340 30.21 26.63 53.01
CA PRO A 340 30.58 25.60 52.05
C PRO A 340 31.51 24.50 52.62
N CYS A 341 31.36 23.27 52.15
CA CYS A 341 32.14 22.09 52.53
C CYS A 341 33.36 21.90 51.62
N GLU A 342 34.54 21.68 52.19
CA GLU A 342 35.75 21.29 51.45
C GLU A 342 35.83 19.76 51.42
N ILE A 343 35.56 19.18 50.25
CA ILE A 343 35.37 17.73 50.07
C ILE A 343 36.68 16.96 50.29
N THR A 344 37.81 17.52 49.88
CA THR A 344 39.12 16.85 49.95
C THR A 344 39.55 16.60 51.39
N LEU A 345 39.43 17.63 52.23
CA LEU A 345 39.68 17.63 53.67
C LEU A 345 38.67 16.76 54.39
N THR A 346 37.38 16.87 54.02
CA THR A 346 36.34 16.00 54.59
C THR A 346 36.67 14.53 54.36
N ARG A 347 37.07 14.17 53.13
CA ARG A 347 37.46 12.81 52.78
C ARG A 347 38.61 12.31 53.65
N PHE A 348 39.67 13.10 53.78
CA PHE A 348 40.82 12.76 54.61
C PHE A 348 40.44 12.56 56.09
N LEU A 349 39.63 13.44 56.67
CA LEU A 349 39.23 13.35 58.07
C LEU A 349 38.29 12.17 58.33
N VAL A 350 37.38 11.86 57.40
CA VAL A 350 36.51 10.68 57.51
C VAL A 350 37.34 9.39 57.40
N GLU A 351 38.27 9.29 56.47
CA GLU A 351 39.18 8.14 56.33
C GLU A 351 40.07 7.97 57.58
N GLN A 352 40.58 9.07 58.13
CA GLN A 352 41.34 9.05 59.38
C GLN A 352 40.47 8.54 60.54
N TYR A 353 39.23 9.03 60.65
CA TYR A 353 38.31 8.58 61.68
C TYR A 353 37.99 7.09 61.54
N GLU A 354 37.65 6.62 60.33
CA GLU A 354 37.44 5.20 60.05
C GLU A 354 38.62 4.34 60.50
N TYR A 355 39.85 4.79 60.25
CA TYR A 355 41.06 4.12 60.72
C TYR A 355 41.14 4.08 62.25
N LEU A 356 40.86 5.19 62.94
CA LEU A 356 40.84 5.26 64.41
C LEU A 356 39.77 4.33 65.03
N THR A 357 38.66 4.09 64.33
CA THR A 357 37.54 3.27 64.82
C THR A 357 37.71 1.77 64.60
N ARG A 358 38.76 1.33 63.89
CA ARG A 358 39.04 -0.10 63.67
C ARG A 358 39.23 -0.85 64.99
N ASP A 359 38.83 -2.11 64.97
CA ASP A 359 39.08 -3.03 66.08
C ASP A 359 40.58 -3.14 66.34
N LEU A 360 40.95 -3.09 67.62
CA LEU A 360 42.33 -3.37 68.01
C LEU A 360 42.60 -4.86 67.81
N PRO A 361 43.78 -5.24 67.30
CA PRO A 361 44.15 -6.65 67.21
C PRO A 361 44.08 -7.28 68.60
N THR A 362 43.29 -8.35 68.72
CA THR A 362 43.24 -9.16 69.93
C THR A 362 44.60 -9.84 70.10
N VAL A 363 45.29 -9.55 71.21
CA VAL A 363 46.62 -10.10 71.56
C VAL A 363 46.51 -11.59 71.98
N GLY A 364 45.74 -12.40 71.25
CA GLY A 364 45.31 -13.73 71.69
C GLY A 364 45.44 -14.88 70.69
N GLN A 365 46.00 -14.68 69.49
CA GLN A 365 46.13 -15.74 68.47
C GLN A 365 47.56 -15.96 67.93
N GLU A 366 48.60 -15.72 68.73
CA GLU A 366 49.97 -16.22 68.45
C GLU A 366 50.45 -17.28 69.44
N GLY A 367 49.52 -17.91 70.18
CA GLY A 367 49.83 -18.91 71.21
C GLY A 367 49.19 -20.29 70.96
N ARG A 368 49.25 -20.83 69.73
CA ARG A 368 49.08 -22.28 69.48
C ARG A 368 49.97 -22.72 68.31
N ARG A 369 51.18 -23.16 68.64
CA ARG A 369 51.91 -24.19 67.89
C ARG A 369 52.00 -25.43 68.74
#